data_AF-A0AAD9Q2N8-F1
#
_entry.id   AF-A0AAD9Q2N8-F1
#
_cell.length_a   1.000
_cell.length_b   1.000
_cell.length_c   1.000
_cell.angle_alpha   90.00
_cell.angle_beta   90.00
_cell.angle_gamma   90.00
#
_symmetry.space_group_name_H-M   'P 1'
#
loop_
_entity.id
_entity.type
_entity.pdbx_description
1 polymer ?
#
loop_
_entity_poly.entity_id
_entity_poly.type
_entity_poly.pdbx_seq_one_letter_code
_entity_poly.pdbx_strand_id
1 'polypeptide(L)'
;MLLKPVSYPCRYGDMIVRFAKPVPVLSMVTNQMIDYIYNIHGHKVLDWNHQVLSPANLQTYVDAITAKGAPLPNCFGFIDGTVRAISRPGEHQRILYNGHKRVHALKFQSVALPNGLIGNLYGPVEGRKHDAGMLTDSQLLRDLGQYAFSPTGVPLCVYGDPAYPLRIHLQGPFKHGILTPNMELYNTKMTAVRSSVEWLFGDVINSFKFNDFKKNLKLFQNSVGKMYVVAVILRNAITCLYGNMTSEFFDLRPPALDTYFT
;
A
#
# COMPACT_ATOMS: atom_id res chain seq x y z
N MET A 1 -3.83 23.14 4.74
CA MET A 1 -3.45 23.63 3.39
C MET A 1 -3.09 22.50 2.44
N LEU A 2 -2.19 21.57 2.84
CA LEU A 2 -1.79 20.38 2.06
C LEU A 2 -2.96 19.53 1.53
N LEU A 3 -3.99 19.29 2.34
CA LEU A 3 -5.10 18.39 1.96
C LEU A 3 -5.90 18.85 0.74
N LYS A 4 -5.93 20.15 0.43
CA LYS A 4 -6.71 20.67 -0.70
C LYS A 4 -6.13 20.25 -2.07
N PRO A 5 -4.84 20.46 -2.38
CA PRO A 5 -4.25 20.03 -3.65
C PRO A 5 -4.03 18.52 -3.76
N VAL A 6 -3.88 17.80 -2.64
CA VAL A 6 -3.69 16.33 -2.71
C VAL A 6 -5.00 15.55 -2.81
N SER A 7 -6.11 16.07 -2.26
CA SER A 7 -7.43 15.40 -2.34
C SER A 7 -8.04 15.46 -3.74
N TYR A 8 -7.86 16.58 -4.45
CA TYR A 8 -8.31 16.72 -5.83
C TYR A 8 -7.38 17.65 -6.62
N PRO A 9 -7.14 17.40 -7.93
CA PRO A 9 -6.37 18.31 -8.76
C PRO A 9 -6.92 19.74 -8.74
N CYS A 10 -6.11 20.68 -8.24
CA CYS A 10 -6.38 22.11 -8.32
C CYS A 10 -5.08 22.88 -8.61
N ARG A 11 -5.20 24.06 -9.22
CA ARG A 11 -4.04 24.95 -9.36
C ARG A 11 -3.86 25.72 -8.06
N TYR A 12 -2.62 26.06 -7.73
CA TYR A 12 -2.35 26.94 -6.58
C TYR A 12 -3.03 28.32 -6.74
N GLY A 13 -3.25 28.80 -7.97
CA GLY A 13 -4.03 30.02 -8.22
C GLY A 13 -5.46 29.93 -7.68
N ASP A 14 -6.12 28.77 -7.87
CA ASP A 14 -7.49 28.53 -7.39
C ASP A 14 -7.58 28.51 -5.85
N MET A 15 -6.44 28.28 -5.18
CA MET A 15 -6.33 28.24 -3.72
C MET A 15 -6.14 29.63 -3.10
N ILE A 16 -5.78 30.66 -3.87
CA ILE A 16 -5.56 32.02 -3.35
C ILE A 16 -6.83 32.53 -2.68
N VAL A 17 -8.00 32.32 -3.28
CA VAL A 17 -9.29 32.78 -2.75
C VAL A 17 -9.57 32.23 -1.35
N ARG A 18 -9.16 30.99 -1.07
CA ARG A 18 -9.41 30.34 0.22
C ARG A 18 -8.35 30.62 1.28
N PHE A 19 -7.09 30.71 0.87
CA PHE A 19 -5.96 30.78 1.82
C PHE A 19 -5.30 32.16 1.88
N ALA A 20 -5.65 33.09 0.98
CA ALA A 20 -5.13 34.45 0.90
C ALA A 20 -3.59 34.51 0.92
N LYS A 21 -2.93 33.56 0.24
CA LYS A 21 -1.47 33.51 0.10
C LYS A 21 -1.06 33.46 -1.38
N PRO A 22 0.08 34.09 -1.75
CA PRO A 22 0.62 33.99 -3.10
C PRO A 22 0.94 32.54 -3.50
N VAL A 23 0.86 32.24 -4.79
CA VAL A 23 1.16 30.90 -5.36
C VAL A 23 2.52 30.33 -4.89
N PRO A 24 3.63 31.10 -4.87
CA PRO A 24 4.91 30.56 -4.39
C PRO A 24 4.85 30.09 -2.94
N VAL A 25 4.16 30.83 -2.06
CA VAL A 25 3.98 30.46 -0.64
C VAL A 25 3.14 29.20 -0.51
N LEU A 26 2.06 29.10 -1.30
CA LEU A 26 1.21 27.91 -1.32
C LEU A 26 2.00 26.65 -1.74
N SER A 27 2.86 26.78 -2.75
CA SER A 27 3.74 25.70 -3.20
C SER A 27 4.78 25.32 -2.15
N MET A 28 5.49 26.29 -1.58
CA MET A 28 6.52 26.05 -0.56
C MET A 28 5.97 25.32 0.66
N VAL A 29 4.87 25.82 1.25
CA VAL A 29 4.26 25.19 2.42
C VAL A 29 3.71 23.80 2.07
N THR A 30 3.15 23.60 0.87
CA THR A 30 2.66 22.27 0.46
C THR A 30 3.81 21.26 0.41
N ASN A 31 4.93 21.62 -0.21
CA ASN A 31 6.12 20.76 -0.26
C ASN A 31 6.73 20.54 1.12
N GLN A 32 6.86 21.60 1.94
CA GLN A 32 7.37 21.50 3.31
C GLN A 32 6.52 20.57 4.17
N MET A 33 5.19 20.59 4.03
CA MET A 33 4.30 19.68 4.75
C MET A 33 4.43 18.23 4.26
N ILE A 34 4.61 18.01 2.95
CA ILE A 34 4.89 16.67 2.40
C ILE A 34 6.20 16.14 2.97
N ASP A 35 7.25 16.96 2.97
CA ASP A 35 8.55 16.59 3.51
C ASP A 35 8.48 16.31 5.01
N TYR A 36 7.77 17.16 5.77
CA TYR A 36 7.57 16.96 7.20
C TYR A 36 6.88 15.63 7.49
N ILE A 37 5.73 15.34 6.85
CA ILE A 37 5.00 14.09 7.10
C ILE A 37 5.84 12.89 6.68
N TYR A 38 6.52 12.96 5.54
CA TYR A 38 7.38 11.87 5.07
C TYR A 38 8.54 11.61 6.02
N ASN A 39 9.25 12.65 6.45
CA ASN A 39 10.43 12.51 7.30
C ASN A 39 10.06 12.03 8.72
N ILE A 40 8.96 12.52 9.28
CA ILE A 40 8.55 12.16 10.65
C ILE A 40 7.81 10.83 10.69
N HIS A 41 6.94 10.54 9.71
CA HIS A 41 6.03 9.39 9.76
C HIS A 41 6.27 8.33 8.69
N GLY A 42 7.24 8.53 7.78
CA GLY A 42 7.59 7.58 6.71
C GLY A 42 7.89 6.18 7.22
N HIS A 43 8.68 6.08 8.29
CA HIS A 43 9.06 4.80 8.92
C HIS A 43 7.86 3.93 9.31
N LYS A 44 6.69 4.53 9.60
CA LYS A 44 5.48 3.79 10.01
C LYS A 44 4.90 2.90 8.91
N VAL A 45 5.24 3.16 7.65
CA VAL A 45 4.82 2.36 6.49
C VAL A 45 6.00 1.83 5.70
N LEU A 46 7.17 2.47 5.73
CA LEU A 46 8.35 2.03 4.98
C LEU A 46 9.13 0.92 5.72
N ASP A 47 9.10 0.92 7.06
CA ASP A 47 9.80 -0.07 7.89
C ASP A 47 8.82 -1.06 8.52
N TRP A 48 9.33 -2.07 9.22
CA TRP A 48 8.50 -2.97 10.03
C TRP A 48 7.94 -2.23 11.25
N ASN A 49 6.69 -1.78 11.15
CA ASN A 49 6.01 -1.08 12.24
C ASN A 49 5.63 -2.05 13.37
N HIS A 50 6.46 -2.15 14.39
CA HIS A 50 6.25 -3.08 15.52
C HIS A 50 4.97 -2.84 16.33
N GLN A 51 4.33 -1.67 16.23
CA GLN A 51 3.03 -1.45 16.86
C GLN A 51 1.91 -2.09 16.04
N VAL A 52 1.90 -1.89 14.72
CA VAL A 52 0.86 -2.41 13.81
C VAL A 52 1.09 -3.89 13.46
N LEU A 53 2.35 -4.30 13.37
CA LEU A 53 2.82 -5.65 12.99
C LEU A 53 3.45 -6.37 14.18
N SER A 54 2.91 -6.17 15.39
CA SER A 54 3.30 -6.94 16.58
C SER A 54 2.81 -8.39 16.47
N PRO A 55 3.49 -9.38 17.08
CA PRO A 55 3.03 -10.78 17.07
C PRO A 55 1.57 -10.95 17.51
N ALA A 56 1.13 -10.16 18.50
CA ALA A 56 -0.26 -10.16 18.95
C ALA A 56 -1.22 -9.70 17.85
N ASN A 57 -0.92 -8.57 17.18
CA ASN A 57 -1.75 -8.07 16.10
C ASN A 57 -1.73 -8.99 14.88
N LEU A 58 -0.57 -9.59 14.55
CA LEU A 58 -0.47 -10.58 13.49
C LEU A 58 -1.41 -11.76 13.74
N GLN A 59 -1.49 -12.26 14.98
CA GLN A 59 -2.45 -13.32 15.33
C GLN A 59 -3.89 -12.85 15.15
N THR A 60 -4.24 -11.65 15.62
CA THR A 60 -5.58 -11.08 15.40
C THR A 60 -5.93 -10.99 13.92
N TYR A 61 -4.97 -10.66 13.06
CA TYR A 61 -5.18 -10.62 11.61
C TYR A 61 -5.41 -12.01 11.01
N VAL A 62 -4.65 -13.01 11.46
CA VAL A 62 -4.85 -14.41 11.09
C VAL A 62 -6.26 -14.88 11.46
N ASP A 63 -6.70 -14.57 12.68
CA ASP A 63 -8.01 -14.98 13.17
C ASP A 63 -9.13 -14.32 12.35
N ALA A 64 -9.00 -13.03 12.03
CA ALA A 64 -9.98 -12.30 11.21
C ALA A 64 -10.06 -12.83 9.77
N ILE A 65 -8.92 -13.13 9.14
CA ILE A 65 -8.86 -13.71 7.79
C ILE A 65 -9.46 -15.13 7.79
N THR A 66 -9.12 -15.94 8.79
CA THR A 66 -9.65 -17.31 8.96
C THR A 66 -11.16 -17.29 9.17
N ALA A 67 -11.69 -16.37 9.98
CA ALA A 67 -13.11 -16.21 10.23
C ALA A 67 -13.92 -15.88 8.97
N LYS A 68 -13.30 -15.30 7.93
CA LYS A 68 -13.91 -15.05 6.61
C LYS A 68 -13.81 -16.25 5.66
N GLY A 69 -13.38 -17.41 6.15
CA GLY A 69 -13.37 -18.67 5.41
C GLY A 69 -12.11 -18.90 4.58
N ALA A 70 -11.02 -18.16 4.84
CA ALA A 70 -9.74 -18.40 4.20
C ALA A 70 -9.19 -19.80 4.59
N PRO A 71 -8.85 -20.66 3.63
CA PRO A 71 -8.30 -21.99 3.91
C PRO A 71 -6.84 -21.98 4.37
N LEU A 72 -6.14 -20.83 4.31
CA LEU A 72 -4.75 -20.69 4.74
C LEU A 72 -4.69 -20.21 6.20
N PRO A 73 -4.40 -21.09 7.17
CA PRO A 73 -4.67 -20.83 8.60
C PRO A 73 -3.65 -19.90 9.27
N ASN A 74 -2.59 -19.49 8.58
CA ASN A 74 -1.52 -18.65 9.13
C ASN A 74 -1.30 -17.37 8.28
N CYS A 75 -2.30 -16.96 7.50
CA CYS A 75 -2.25 -15.77 6.66
C CYS A 75 -2.66 -14.53 7.45
N PHE A 76 -1.75 -13.56 7.64
CA PHE A 76 -2.06 -12.33 8.40
C PHE A 76 -2.32 -11.11 7.51
N GLY A 77 -2.05 -11.20 6.22
CA GLY A 77 -2.19 -10.06 5.31
C GLY A 77 -1.90 -10.44 3.87
N PHE A 78 -2.04 -9.47 2.98
CA PHE A 78 -1.97 -9.70 1.55
C PHE A 78 -0.96 -8.76 0.92
N ILE A 79 -0.03 -9.31 0.13
CA ILE A 79 0.98 -8.53 -0.59
C ILE A 79 0.57 -8.34 -2.04
N ASP A 80 0.72 -7.11 -2.54
CA ASP A 80 0.49 -6.84 -3.96
C ASP A 80 1.29 -5.64 -4.46
N GLY A 81 1.53 -5.63 -5.77
CA GLY A 81 2.13 -4.52 -6.49
C GLY A 81 1.07 -3.56 -7.03
N THR A 82 1.30 -2.25 -6.92
CA THR A 82 0.44 -1.22 -7.49
C THR A 82 1.21 -0.31 -8.45
N VAL A 83 0.57 0.03 -9.56
CA VAL A 83 1.14 0.86 -10.63
C VAL A 83 0.55 2.26 -10.52
N ARG A 84 1.39 3.28 -10.34
CA ARG A 84 1.00 4.70 -10.31
C ARG A 84 1.41 5.37 -11.62
N ALA A 85 0.43 5.64 -12.48
CA ALA A 85 0.68 6.25 -13.79
C ALA A 85 1.22 7.68 -13.65
N ILE A 86 2.25 8.00 -14.41
CA ILE A 86 2.90 9.32 -14.44
C ILE A 86 2.82 9.94 -15.83
N SER A 87 3.03 11.25 -15.88
CA SER A 87 3.22 11.94 -17.16
C SER A 87 4.41 11.33 -17.88
N ARG A 88 4.35 11.27 -19.22
CA ARG A 88 5.47 10.79 -20.03
C ARG A 88 6.71 11.64 -19.70
N PRO A 89 7.78 11.03 -19.17
CA PRO A 89 8.97 11.78 -18.81
C PRO A 89 9.77 12.13 -20.08
N GLY A 90 10.55 13.21 -20.03
CA GLY A 90 11.48 13.55 -21.12
C GLY A 90 12.59 12.51 -21.24
N GLU A 91 13.18 12.15 -20.10
CA GLU A 91 14.28 11.20 -19.96
C GLU A 91 13.81 9.87 -19.37
N HIS A 92 14.63 8.82 -19.45
CA HIS A 92 14.38 7.54 -18.78
C HIS A 92 13.04 6.86 -19.12
N GLN A 93 12.44 7.17 -20.27
CA GLN A 93 11.13 6.65 -20.69
C GLN A 93 11.07 5.12 -20.69
N ARG A 94 12.09 4.44 -21.21
CA ARG A 94 12.14 2.97 -21.29
C ARG A 94 12.09 2.29 -19.93
N ILE A 95 12.75 2.86 -18.92
CA ILE A 95 12.78 2.26 -17.58
C ILE A 95 11.48 2.51 -16.83
N LEU A 96 10.84 3.66 -17.08
CA LEU A 96 9.57 4.04 -16.46
C LEU A 96 8.34 3.48 -17.18
N TYR A 97 8.49 2.90 -18.37
CA TYR A 97 7.38 2.33 -19.11
C TYR A 97 7.00 0.94 -18.56
N ASN A 98 5.77 0.80 -18.10
CA ASN A 98 5.19 -0.47 -17.71
C ASN A 98 4.56 -1.14 -18.93
N GLY A 99 5.16 -2.22 -19.41
CA GLY A 99 4.70 -2.94 -20.60
C GLY A 99 3.32 -3.59 -20.45
N HIS A 100 2.98 -4.05 -19.24
CA HIS A 100 1.71 -4.73 -18.96
C HIS A 100 0.52 -3.74 -18.98
N LYS A 101 0.66 -2.59 -18.31
CA LYS A 101 -0.36 -1.53 -18.27
C LYS A 101 -0.26 -0.54 -19.44
N ARG A 102 0.78 -0.64 -20.27
CA ARG A 102 1.06 0.23 -21.43
C ARG A 102 1.08 1.73 -21.09
N VAL A 103 1.65 2.08 -19.93
CA VAL A 103 1.76 3.46 -19.44
C VAL A 103 3.13 3.70 -18.81
N HIS A 104 3.57 4.97 -18.78
CA HIS A 104 4.68 5.37 -17.92
C HIS A 104 4.20 5.41 -16.47
N ALA A 105 4.93 4.80 -15.55
CA ALA A 105 4.52 4.66 -14.17
C ALA A 105 5.69 4.54 -13.20
N LEU A 106 5.38 4.78 -11.93
CA LEU A 106 6.13 4.25 -10.80
C LEU A 106 5.39 3.02 -10.26
N LYS A 107 6.11 2.06 -9.68
CA LYS A 107 5.50 0.95 -8.95
C LYS A 107 5.77 1.04 -7.46
N PHE A 108 4.84 0.48 -6.70
CA PHE A 108 4.95 0.25 -5.27
C PHE A 108 4.51 -1.18 -4.94
N GLN A 109 5.02 -1.73 -3.86
CA GLN A 109 4.57 -3.00 -3.28
C GLN A 109 4.06 -2.70 -1.89
N SER A 110 2.95 -3.32 -1.47
CA SER A 110 2.44 -3.10 -0.12
C SER A 110 1.85 -4.35 0.49
N VAL A 111 1.83 -4.38 1.81
CA VAL A 111 1.08 -5.36 2.61
C VAL A 111 -0.20 -4.72 3.13
N ALA A 112 -1.32 -5.22 2.65
CA ALA A 112 -2.68 -4.89 3.09
C ALA A 112 -3.07 -5.74 4.30
N LEU A 113 -3.60 -5.09 5.34
CA LEU A 113 -4.01 -5.73 6.58
C LEU A 113 -5.54 -5.76 6.72
N PRO A 114 -6.10 -6.77 7.42
CA PRO A 114 -7.55 -6.93 7.57
C PRO A 114 -8.19 -5.80 8.38
N ASN A 115 -7.45 -5.09 9.23
CA ASN A 115 -7.94 -3.91 9.93
C ASN A 115 -8.04 -2.64 9.05
N GLY A 116 -7.80 -2.78 7.75
CA GLY A 116 -7.92 -1.71 6.78
C GLY A 116 -6.68 -0.82 6.63
N LEU A 117 -5.57 -1.14 7.31
CA LEU A 117 -4.32 -0.40 7.17
C LEU A 117 -3.45 -0.98 6.05
N ILE A 118 -2.63 -0.10 5.46
CA ILE A 118 -1.44 -0.52 4.73
C ILE A 118 -0.31 -0.66 5.76
N GLY A 119 0.08 -1.90 6.04
CA GLY A 119 1.05 -2.24 7.10
C GLY A 119 2.51 -2.09 6.68
N ASN A 120 2.80 -2.24 5.40
CA ASN A 120 4.13 -1.98 4.83
C ASN A 120 3.98 -1.50 3.38
N LEU A 121 4.90 -0.65 2.92
CA LEU A 121 4.97 -0.05 1.61
C LEU A 121 6.43 0.05 1.15
N TYR A 122 6.74 -0.50 -0.01
CA TYR A 122 8.01 -0.34 -0.69
C TYR A 122 7.85 0.40 -2.02
N GLY A 123 8.80 1.27 -2.32
CA GLY A 123 8.85 2.08 -3.53
C GLY A 123 9.13 3.56 -3.22
N PRO A 124 9.14 4.43 -4.24
CA PRO A 124 8.86 4.14 -5.64
C PRO A 124 9.98 3.33 -6.33
N VAL A 125 9.61 2.47 -7.28
CA VAL A 125 10.56 1.86 -8.23
C VAL A 125 10.12 2.12 -9.68
N GLU A 126 10.97 1.76 -10.64
CA GLU A 126 10.70 2.01 -12.05
C GLU A 126 9.52 1.18 -12.57
N GLY A 127 8.72 1.77 -13.46
CA GLY A 127 7.51 1.16 -14.01
C GLY A 127 7.69 -0.21 -14.65
N ARG A 128 8.88 -0.51 -15.19
CA ARG A 128 9.20 -1.81 -15.81
C ARG A 128 9.48 -2.94 -14.81
N LYS A 129 9.70 -2.63 -13.53
CA LYS A 129 10.15 -3.62 -12.54
C LYS A 129 9.07 -4.67 -12.30
N HIS A 130 9.47 -5.94 -12.26
CA HIS A 130 8.59 -7.06 -11.91
C HIS A 130 8.37 -7.12 -10.39
N ASP A 131 7.21 -7.61 -9.96
CA ASP A 131 6.85 -7.68 -8.53
C ASP A 131 7.79 -8.57 -7.73
N ALA A 132 8.26 -9.69 -8.30
CA ALA A 132 9.31 -10.50 -7.69
C ALA A 132 10.63 -9.76 -7.50
N GLY A 133 10.98 -8.86 -8.43
CA GLY A 133 12.17 -8.00 -8.29
C GLY A 133 12.00 -6.97 -7.17
N MET A 134 10.80 -6.42 -7.03
CA MET A 134 10.46 -5.51 -5.93
C MET A 134 10.52 -6.20 -4.57
N LEU A 135 10.09 -7.45 -4.48
CA LEU A 135 10.18 -8.25 -3.25
C LEU A 135 11.63 -8.46 -2.80
N THR A 136 12.55 -8.68 -3.74
CA THR A 136 13.98 -8.82 -3.42
C THR A 136 14.54 -7.49 -2.92
N ASP A 137 14.24 -6.40 -3.62
CA ASP A 137 14.80 -5.08 -3.29
C ASP A 137 14.20 -4.49 -2.00
N SER A 138 12.96 -4.83 -1.66
CA SER A 138 12.28 -4.35 -0.46
C SER A 138 12.81 -4.94 0.84
N GLN A 139 13.56 -6.04 0.76
CA GLN A 139 13.98 -6.84 1.91
C GLN A 139 12.82 -7.35 2.79
N LEU A 140 11.56 -7.27 2.31
CA LEU A 140 10.39 -7.67 3.09
C LEU A 140 10.46 -9.14 3.53
N LEU A 141 11.04 -10.03 2.71
CA LEU A 141 11.24 -11.44 3.10
C LEU A 141 12.16 -11.60 4.31
N ARG A 142 13.14 -10.71 4.49
CA ARG A 142 14.04 -10.71 5.65
C ARG A 142 13.26 -10.30 6.91
N ASP A 143 12.50 -9.22 6.83
CA ASP A 143 11.68 -8.74 7.96
C ASP A 143 10.62 -9.75 8.36
N LEU A 144 9.93 -10.35 7.37
CA LEU A 144 9.00 -11.45 7.61
C LEU A 144 9.69 -12.63 8.32
N GLY A 145 10.88 -13.03 7.87
CA GLY A 145 11.65 -14.11 8.49
C GLY A 145 12.14 -13.81 9.91
N GLN A 146 12.21 -12.54 10.29
CA GLN A 146 12.65 -12.12 11.62
C GLN A 146 11.48 -11.86 12.57
N TYR A 147 10.35 -11.35 12.08
CA TYR A 147 9.28 -10.79 12.91
C TYR A 147 7.90 -11.42 12.69
N ALA A 148 7.64 -12.11 11.58
CA ALA A 148 6.31 -12.64 11.26
C ALA A 148 6.03 -14.00 11.92
N PHE A 149 5.95 -13.99 13.24
CA PHE A 149 5.64 -15.16 14.06
C PHE A 149 4.43 -14.86 14.95
N SER A 150 3.65 -15.91 15.26
CA SER A 150 2.62 -15.85 16.28
C SER A 150 3.25 -15.60 17.66
N PRO A 151 2.44 -15.23 18.69
CA PRO A 151 2.92 -15.17 20.07
C PRO A 151 3.51 -16.50 20.58
N THR A 152 3.16 -17.62 19.94
CA THR A 152 3.67 -18.97 20.24
C THR A 152 4.88 -19.38 19.39
N GLY A 153 5.40 -18.49 18.54
CA GLY A 153 6.58 -18.75 17.70
C GLY A 153 6.27 -19.51 16.40
N VAL A 154 5.01 -19.67 16.02
CA VAL A 154 4.63 -20.31 14.76
C VAL A 154 4.81 -19.33 13.60
N PRO A 155 5.47 -19.72 12.49
CA PRO A 155 5.63 -18.84 11.33
C PRO A 155 4.28 -18.44 10.70
N LEU A 156 4.09 -17.13 10.52
CA LEU A 156 2.94 -16.54 9.84
C LEU A 156 3.36 -16.04 8.45
N CYS A 157 2.40 -15.96 7.52
CA CYS A 157 2.68 -15.57 6.15
C CYS A 157 1.76 -14.47 5.64
N VAL A 158 2.23 -13.76 4.62
CA VAL A 158 1.37 -12.97 3.74
C VAL A 158 1.01 -13.77 2.50
N TYR A 159 -0.13 -13.46 1.88
CA TYR A 159 -0.57 -14.09 0.64
C TYR A 159 -0.46 -13.14 -0.54
N GLY A 160 0.28 -13.57 -1.57
CA GLY A 160 0.55 -12.78 -2.77
C GLY A 160 -0.09 -13.36 -4.03
N ASP A 161 0.03 -12.59 -5.11
CA ASP A 161 -0.35 -13.03 -6.45
C ASP A 161 0.55 -14.17 -7.00
N PRO A 162 0.22 -14.75 -8.17
CA PRO A 162 1.05 -15.75 -8.82
C PRO A 162 2.47 -15.31 -9.19
N ALA A 163 2.78 -14.02 -9.26
CA ALA A 163 4.11 -13.54 -9.64
C ALA A 163 5.12 -13.67 -8.49
N TYR A 164 4.64 -13.78 -7.24
CA TYR A 164 5.49 -13.97 -6.08
C TYR A 164 5.98 -15.43 -5.89
N PRO A 165 7.22 -15.62 -5.39
CA PRO A 165 7.74 -16.94 -5.05
C PRO A 165 7.10 -17.48 -3.78
N LEU A 166 6.89 -18.80 -3.72
CA LEU A 166 6.42 -19.46 -2.50
C LEU A 166 7.56 -19.62 -1.48
N ARG A 167 7.32 -19.21 -0.24
CA ARG A 167 8.21 -19.29 0.92
C ARG A 167 7.39 -19.50 2.19
N ILE A 168 8.04 -19.85 3.30
CA ILE A 168 7.39 -20.04 4.60
C ILE A 168 6.48 -18.84 4.94
N HIS A 169 7.01 -17.62 4.82
CA HIS A 169 6.28 -16.38 5.15
C HIS A 169 5.59 -15.71 3.95
N LEU A 170 5.59 -16.33 2.76
CA LEU A 170 4.95 -15.80 1.56
C LEU A 170 4.31 -16.92 0.74
N GLN A 171 2.99 -17.00 0.79
CA GLN A 171 2.21 -18.00 0.07
C GLN A 171 1.48 -17.38 -1.12
N GLY A 172 0.92 -18.21 -1.99
CA GLY A 172 0.20 -17.77 -3.18
C GLY A 172 -0.69 -18.88 -3.75
N PRO A 173 -1.43 -18.61 -4.83
CA PRO A 173 -2.37 -19.58 -5.41
C PRO A 173 -1.65 -20.74 -6.09
N PHE A 174 -2.35 -21.87 -6.22
CA PHE A 174 -1.94 -22.97 -7.08
C PHE A 174 -2.03 -22.55 -8.56
N LYS A 175 -0.98 -22.80 -9.33
CA LYS A 175 -0.79 -22.20 -10.67
C LYS A 175 -0.12 -23.10 -11.72
N HIS A 176 0.25 -24.33 -11.37
CA HIS A 176 0.94 -25.26 -12.28
C HIS A 176 0.20 -26.59 -12.42
N GLY A 177 0.09 -27.08 -13.66
CA GLY A 177 -0.55 -28.35 -13.99
C GLY A 177 -2.08 -28.27 -14.07
N ILE A 178 -2.73 -29.44 -14.22
CA ILE A 178 -4.18 -29.56 -14.11
C ILE A 178 -4.53 -29.40 -12.63
N LEU A 179 -5.25 -28.32 -12.30
CA LEU A 179 -5.69 -28.07 -10.94
C LEU A 179 -6.75 -29.11 -10.55
N THR A 180 -6.58 -29.71 -9.38
CA THR A 180 -7.63 -30.55 -8.81
C THR A 180 -8.80 -29.67 -8.35
N PRO A 181 -10.03 -30.20 -8.25
CA PRO A 181 -11.17 -29.44 -7.72
C PRO A 181 -10.91 -28.81 -6.35
N ASN A 182 -10.11 -29.46 -5.51
CA ASN A 182 -9.71 -28.92 -4.20
C ASN A 182 -8.76 -27.72 -4.32
N MET A 183 -7.85 -27.72 -5.28
CA MET A 183 -6.95 -26.58 -5.56
C MET A 183 -7.72 -25.39 -6.13
N GLU A 184 -8.70 -25.63 -6.98
CA GLU A 184 -9.60 -24.60 -7.52
C GLU A 184 -10.46 -24.00 -6.40
N LEU A 185 -11.02 -24.84 -5.53
CA LEU A 185 -11.78 -24.40 -4.36
C LEU A 185 -10.92 -23.56 -3.41
N TYR A 186 -9.67 -23.99 -3.15
CA TYR A 186 -8.71 -23.22 -2.36
C TYR A 186 -8.46 -21.84 -2.99
N ASN A 187 -8.11 -21.81 -4.28
CA ASN A 187 -7.83 -20.57 -5.01
C ASN A 187 -9.03 -19.63 -5.00
N THR A 188 -10.24 -20.18 -5.17
CA THR A 188 -11.51 -19.42 -5.15
C THR A 188 -11.72 -18.76 -3.80
N LYS A 189 -11.58 -19.52 -2.70
CA LYS A 189 -11.74 -18.99 -1.34
C LYS A 189 -10.67 -17.93 -1.01
N MET A 190 -9.41 -18.18 -1.37
CA MET A 190 -8.34 -17.20 -1.15
C MET A 190 -8.53 -15.93 -1.99
N THR A 191 -9.00 -16.05 -3.23
CA THR A 191 -9.29 -14.88 -4.10
C THR A 191 -10.40 -14.02 -3.51
N ALA A 192 -11.45 -14.65 -2.95
CA ALA A 192 -12.56 -13.94 -2.32
C ALA A 192 -12.08 -13.02 -1.19
N VAL A 193 -11.24 -13.52 -0.26
CA VAL A 193 -10.70 -12.69 0.85
C VAL A 193 -9.64 -11.69 0.39
N ARG A 194 -8.82 -12.04 -0.61
CA ARG A 194 -7.77 -11.17 -1.16
C ARG A 194 -8.32 -9.97 -1.93
N SER A 195 -9.56 -10.03 -2.42
CA SER A 195 -10.20 -8.91 -3.13
C SER A 195 -10.18 -7.59 -2.33
N SER A 196 -10.12 -7.70 -0.99
CA SER A 196 -9.96 -6.58 -0.05
C SER A 196 -8.72 -5.71 -0.26
N VAL A 197 -7.67 -6.23 -0.90
CA VAL A 197 -6.47 -5.48 -1.26
C VAL A 197 -6.76 -4.38 -2.27
N GLU A 198 -7.59 -4.69 -3.27
CA GLU A 198 -7.93 -3.75 -4.34
C GLU A 198 -8.72 -2.57 -3.78
N TRP A 199 -9.56 -2.81 -2.76
CA TRP A 199 -10.30 -1.77 -2.05
C TRP A 199 -9.35 -0.78 -1.36
N LEU A 200 -8.28 -1.26 -0.71
CA LEU A 200 -7.31 -0.39 -0.03
C LEU A 200 -6.52 0.50 -0.99
N PHE A 201 -6.09 -0.03 -2.14
CA PHE A 201 -5.45 0.81 -3.15
C PHE A 201 -6.42 1.82 -3.75
N GLY A 202 -7.66 1.40 -3.99
CA GLY A 202 -8.73 2.29 -4.43
C GLY A 202 -8.96 3.43 -3.43
N ASP A 203 -8.98 3.11 -2.13
CA ASP A 203 -9.17 4.05 -1.03
C ASP A 203 -8.12 5.16 -0.97
N VAL A 204 -6.84 4.84 -1.17
CA VAL A 204 -5.76 5.82 -1.23
C VAL A 204 -6.02 6.81 -2.37
N ILE A 205 -6.38 6.31 -3.55
CA ILE A 205 -6.64 7.13 -4.74
C ILE A 205 -7.92 7.95 -4.60
N ASN A 206 -8.98 7.36 -4.07
CA ASN A 206 -10.25 8.04 -3.87
C ASN A 206 -10.13 9.17 -2.85
N SER A 207 -9.32 8.99 -1.81
CA SER A 207 -9.02 10.02 -0.80
C SER A 207 -8.08 11.11 -1.34
N PHE A 208 -7.13 10.71 -2.19
CA PHE A 208 -6.08 11.59 -2.70
C PHE A 208 -5.97 11.51 -4.23
N LYS A 209 -7.01 12.00 -4.92
CA LYS A 209 -7.16 11.88 -6.39
C LYS A 209 -6.05 12.54 -7.19
N PHE A 210 -5.27 13.43 -6.58
CA PHE A 210 -4.08 13.98 -7.21
C PHE A 210 -3.09 12.87 -7.62
N ASN A 211 -3.01 11.77 -6.85
CA ASN A 211 -2.15 10.62 -7.15
C ASN A 211 -2.59 9.80 -8.37
N ASP A 212 -3.73 10.12 -8.99
CA ASP A 212 -4.18 9.54 -10.26
C ASP A 212 -4.19 10.57 -11.40
N PHE A 213 -3.86 11.84 -11.12
CA PHE A 213 -3.84 12.89 -12.12
C PHE A 213 -2.52 12.92 -12.90
N LYS A 214 -2.35 11.89 -13.74
CA LYS A 214 -1.17 11.62 -14.59
C LYS A 214 -0.55 12.87 -15.22
N LYS A 215 -1.36 13.81 -15.73
CA LYS A 215 -0.89 15.03 -16.41
C LYS A 215 -0.02 15.93 -15.51
N ASN A 216 -0.20 15.92 -14.19
CA ASN A 216 0.60 16.68 -13.23
C ASN A 216 1.60 15.83 -12.43
N LEU A 217 1.55 14.50 -12.55
CA LEU A 217 2.54 13.61 -11.94
C LEU A 217 3.78 13.56 -12.84
N LYS A 218 4.54 14.66 -12.86
CA LYS A 218 5.75 14.84 -13.64
C LYS A 218 6.96 14.60 -12.74
N LEU A 219 7.74 13.56 -13.06
CA LEU A 219 9.04 13.34 -12.42
C LEU A 219 9.97 14.52 -12.66
N PHE A 220 10.88 14.76 -11.71
CA PHE A 220 11.83 15.88 -11.70
C PHE A 220 11.21 17.28 -11.57
N GLN A 221 9.88 17.38 -11.60
CA GLN A 221 9.14 18.61 -11.26
C GLN A 221 8.40 18.47 -9.94
N ASN A 222 7.93 17.27 -9.62
CA ASN A 222 7.25 16.94 -8.37
C ASN A 222 7.85 15.68 -7.75
N SER A 223 7.83 15.61 -6.42
CA SER A 223 8.24 14.43 -5.64
C SER A 223 7.17 13.34 -5.65
N VAL A 224 6.77 12.87 -6.84
CA VAL A 224 5.62 11.96 -7.06
C VAL A 224 5.65 10.74 -6.14
N GLY A 225 6.82 10.13 -5.97
CA GLY A 225 6.98 8.97 -5.08
C GLY A 225 6.66 9.29 -3.61
N LYS A 226 7.26 10.38 -3.11
CA LYS A 226 7.04 10.89 -1.75
C LYS A 226 5.58 11.23 -1.50
N MET A 227 4.93 11.86 -2.49
CA MET A 227 3.50 12.20 -2.41
C MET A 227 2.62 10.95 -2.20
N TYR A 228 2.94 9.84 -2.87
CA TYR A 228 2.19 8.61 -2.70
C TYR A 228 2.39 7.99 -1.29
N VAL A 229 3.62 7.99 -0.77
CA VAL A 229 3.89 7.54 0.60
C VAL A 229 3.12 8.37 1.62
N VAL A 230 3.14 9.70 1.48
CA VAL A 230 2.35 10.60 2.34
C VAL A 230 0.85 10.35 2.21
N ALA A 231 0.34 10.09 1.00
CA ALA A 231 -1.05 9.73 0.79
C ALA A 231 -1.43 8.43 1.51
N VAL A 232 -0.54 7.42 1.53
CA VAL A 232 -0.74 6.18 2.29
C VAL A 232 -0.77 6.44 3.79
N ILE A 233 0.16 7.23 4.34
CA ILE A 233 0.17 7.59 5.78
C ILE A 233 -1.12 8.31 6.17
N LEU A 234 -1.53 9.30 5.38
CA LEU A 234 -2.76 10.04 5.63
C LEU A 234 -4.00 9.16 5.42
N ARG A 235 -3.96 8.17 4.51
CA ARG A 235 -5.05 7.21 4.36
C ARG A 235 -5.16 6.31 5.59
N ASN A 236 -4.05 5.80 6.10
CA ASN A 236 -4.03 5.04 7.36
C ASN A 236 -4.61 5.87 8.52
N ALA A 237 -4.29 7.17 8.59
CA ALA A 237 -4.86 8.09 9.58
C ALA A 237 -6.40 8.21 9.45
N ILE A 238 -6.90 8.36 8.22
CA ILE A 238 -8.35 8.39 7.94
C ILE A 238 -9.00 7.06 8.33
N THR A 239 -8.36 5.93 8.02
CA THR A 239 -8.82 4.60 8.44
C THR A 239 -8.89 4.51 9.96
N CYS A 240 -7.88 4.98 10.72
CA CYS A 240 -7.92 4.96 12.19
C CYS A 240 -9.10 5.78 12.76
N LEU A 241 -9.52 6.85 12.08
CA LEU A 241 -10.63 7.70 12.53
C LEU A 241 -12.01 7.13 12.19
N TYR A 242 -12.16 6.51 11.02
CA TYR A 242 -13.48 6.21 10.46
C TYR A 242 -13.66 4.76 9.99
N GLY A 243 -12.60 3.95 10.02
CA GLY A 243 -12.56 2.66 9.35
C GLY A 243 -12.58 2.78 7.82
N ASN A 244 -12.72 1.63 7.16
CA ASN A 244 -12.96 1.49 5.73
C ASN A 244 -13.62 0.14 5.40
N MET A 245 -13.96 -0.05 4.13
CA MET A 245 -14.62 -1.27 3.64
C MET A 245 -13.84 -2.55 4.00
N THR A 246 -12.51 -2.51 4.01
CA THR A 246 -11.68 -3.67 4.40
C THR A 246 -11.86 -3.99 5.88
N SER A 247 -11.76 -2.99 6.76
CA SER A 247 -11.98 -3.19 8.21
C SER A 247 -13.39 -3.68 8.53
N GLU A 248 -14.41 -3.20 7.81
CA GLU A 248 -15.80 -3.66 7.94
C GLU A 248 -15.96 -5.10 7.43
N PHE A 249 -15.36 -5.41 6.27
CA PHE A 249 -15.42 -6.75 5.69
C PHE A 249 -14.81 -7.80 6.62
N PHE A 250 -13.68 -7.53 7.26
CA PHE A 250 -13.04 -8.44 8.21
C PHE A 250 -13.59 -8.33 9.63
N ASP A 251 -14.50 -7.39 9.91
CA ASP A 251 -14.98 -7.08 11.26
C ASP A 251 -13.84 -6.81 12.25
N LEU A 252 -12.84 -6.05 11.81
CA LEU A 252 -11.66 -5.75 12.60
C LEU A 252 -11.34 -4.26 12.56
N ARG A 253 -11.51 -3.59 13.70
CA ARG A 253 -11.26 -2.15 13.81
C ARG A 253 -9.76 -1.83 13.76
N PRO A 254 -9.36 -0.74 13.08
CA PRO A 254 -8.00 -0.21 13.18
C PRO A 254 -7.73 0.35 14.59
N PRO A 255 -6.44 0.53 14.96
CA PRO A 255 -6.07 1.22 16.19
C PRO A 255 -6.59 2.66 16.19
N ALA A 256 -6.68 3.25 17.39
CA ALA A 256 -6.95 4.66 17.53
C ALA A 256 -5.83 5.51 16.89
N LEU A 257 -6.18 6.73 16.47
CA LEU A 257 -5.28 7.60 15.72
C LEU A 257 -4.02 7.95 16.52
N ASP A 258 -4.17 8.24 17.80
CA ASP A 258 -3.09 8.52 18.76
C ASP A 258 -2.17 7.31 18.92
N THR A 259 -2.73 6.11 19.06
CA THR A 259 -1.95 4.86 19.10
C THR A 259 -1.14 4.65 17.82
N TYR A 260 -1.73 4.94 16.64
CA TYR A 260 -1.02 4.78 15.36
C TYR A 260 0.15 5.78 15.20
N PHE A 261 0.00 7.01 15.71
CA PHE A 261 1.01 8.05 15.58
C PHE A 261 2.00 8.15 16.76
N THR A 262 1.86 7.32 17.79
CA THR A 262 2.83 7.15 18.88
C THR A 262 4.13 6.56 18.38
#